data_AF-A0A0D0EBX9-F1
#
_entry.id   AF-A0A0D0EBX9-F1
#
_cell.length_a   1.000
_cell.length_b   1.000
_cell.length_c   1.000
_cell.angle_alpha   90.00
_cell.angle_beta   90.00
_cell.angle_gamma   90.00
#
_symmetry.space_group_name_H-M   'P 1'
#
loop_
_entity.id
_entity.type
_entity.pdbx_description
1 polymer ?
#
loop_
_entity_poly.entity_id
_entity_poly.type
_entity_poly.pdbx_seq_one_letter_code
_entity_poly.pdbx_strand_id
1 'polypeptide(L)'
;MKFSAYNYHLQYSHGISSTSARPFSPPVTFRLTERQNAAKNERTKIIEGKCHKCKKWIPLQSIKNIEVKVEELYWWKHAATCHQSTHIPGDDDFFRDDDIYRQAQQHAP
;
A
#
# COMPACT_ATOMS: atom_id res chain seq x y z
N MET A 1 -18.40 10.47 -10.06
CA MET A 1 -17.23 11.39 -9.98
C MET A 1 -16.45 11.30 -11.29
N LYS A 2 -16.11 12.43 -11.92
CA LYS A 2 -15.17 12.44 -13.06
C LYS A 2 -13.78 12.06 -12.52
N PHE A 3 -13.24 10.94 -13.00
CA PHE A 3 -11.86 10.55 -12.75
C PHE A 3 -10.94 11.45 -13.60
N SER A 4 -10.40 12.52 -13.00
CA SER A 4 -9.39 13.32 -13.67
C SER A 4 -8.05 12.57 -13.66
N ALA A 5 -7.19 12.85 -14.65
CA ALA A 5 -5.82 12.34 -14.66
C ALA A 5 -5.07 12.73 -13.36
N TYR A 6 -5.37 13.91 -12.82
CA TYR A 6 -4.87 14.37 -11.53
C TYR A 6 -5.28 13.45 -10.37
N ASN A 7 -6.58 13.15 -10.23
CA ASN A 7 -7.07 12.26 -9.16
C ASN A 7 -6.53 10.84 -9.30
N TYR A 8 -6.32 10.36 -10.52
CA TYR A 8 -5.68 9.07 -10.78
C TYR A 8 -4.22 9.08 -10.30
N HIS A 9 -3.46 10.13 -10.65
CA HIS A 9 -2.08 10.28 -10.24
C HIS A 9 -1.94 10.34 -8.71
N LEU A 10 -2.73 11.16 -8.04
CA LEU A 10 -2.73 11.23 -6.58
C LEU A 10 -3.00 9.88 -5.91
N GLN A 11 -3.98 9.12 -6.41
CA GLN A 11 -4.31 7.82 -5.82
C GLN A 11 -3.22 6.76 -6.01
N TYR A 12 -2.67 6.66 -7.22
CA TYR A 12 -1.80 5.53 -7.58
C TYR A 12 -0.32 5.85 -7.58
N SER A 13 0.06 7.13 -7.48
CA SER A 13 1.45 7.56 -7.30
C SER A 13 1.75 8.05 -5.89
N HIS A 14 0.73 8.52 -5.16
CA HIS A 14 0.91 9.11 -3.82
C HIS A 14 0.01 8.49 -2.74
N GLY A 15 -0.85 7.53 -3.09
CA GLY A 15 -1.73 6.89 -2.12
C GLY A 15 -2.78 7.82 -1.50
N ILE A 16 -3.18 8.90 -2.18
CA ILE A 16 -4.15 9.87 -1.66
C ILE A 16 -5.55 9.59 -2.20
N SER A 17 -6.53 9.42 -1.32
CA SER A 17 -7.93 9.19 -1.68
C SER A 17 -8.51 10.38 -2.44
N SER A 18 -9.12 10.13 -3.59
CA SER A 18 -9.86 11.17 -4.33
C SER A 18 -11.16 11.62 -3.63
N THR A 19 -11.60 10.86 -2.63
CA THR A 19 -12.87 11.12 -1.93
C THR A 19 -12.64 11.91 -0.64
N SER A 20 -11.63 11.54 0.15
CA SER A 20 -11.32 12.22 1.42
C SER A 20 -10.19 13.23 1.32
N ALA A 21 -9.45 13.27 0.20
CA ALA A 21 -8.22 14.05 0.04
C ALA A 21 -7.14 13.76 1.09
N ARG A 22 -7.23 12.61 1.77
CA ARG A 22 -6.25 12.12 2.77
C ARG A 22 -5.50 10.89 2.24
N PRO A 23 -4.29 10.61 2.75
CA PRO A 23 -3.61 9.34 2.48
C PRO A 23 -4.48 8.13 2.85
N PHE A 24 -4.32 7.04 2.10
CA PHE A 24 -4.93 5.76 2.46
C PHE A 24 -4.25 5.17 3.70
N SER A 25 -5.04 4.68 4.64
CA SER A 25 -4.51 4.01 5.82
C SER A 25 -3.58 2.84 5.46
N PRO A 26 -2.47 2.63 6.20
CA PRO A 26 -1.59 1.50 5.98
C PRO A 26 -2.26 0.18 6.36
N PRO A 27 -1.68 -0.97 5.97
CA PRO A 27 -2.06 -2.27 6.53
C PRO A 27 -1.91 -2.27 8.05
N VAL A 28 -2.84 -2.93 8.76
CA VAL A 28 -2.77 -3.07 10.23
C VAL A 28 -1.56 -3.90 10.65
N THR A 29 -1.17 -4.84 9.81
CA THR A 29 -0.01 -5.71 10.00
C THR A 29 0.39 -6.33 8.67
N PHE A 30 1.61 -6.85 8.62
CA PHE A 30 2.20 -7.49 7.44
C PHE A 30 2.50 -8.96 7.74
N ARG A 31 2.47 -9.80 6.71
CA ARG A 31 2.98 -11.17 6.78
C ARG A 31 3.67 -11.56 5.48
N LEU A 32 4.54 -12.57 5.57
CA LEU A 32 5.16 -13.21 4.42
C LEU A 32 4.49 -14.57 4.18
N THR A 33 3.96 -14.79 2.99
CA THR A 33 3.26 -16.03 2.62
C THR A 33 4.00 -16.76 1.51
N GLU A 34 4.23 -18.07 1.69
CA GLU A 34 4.87 -18.92 0.69
C GLU A 34 3.87 -19.34 -0.40
N ARG A 35 4.34 -19.37 -1.66
CA ARG A 35 3.56 -19.82 -2.82
C ARG A 35 3.97 -21.23 -3.20
N GLN A 36 3.00 -22.14 -3.19
CA GLN A 36 3.23 -23.57 -3.44
C GLN A 36 3.66 -23.88 -4.89
N ASN A 37 3.20 -23.09 -5.88
CA ASN A 37 3.40 -23.37 -7.31
C ASN A 37 3.99 -22.15 -8.06
N ALA A 38 5.12 -21.63 -7.59
CA ALA A 38 5.80 -20.52 -8.27
C ALA A 38 6.55 -20.99 -9.52
N ALA A 39 6.30 -20.36 -10.66
CA ALA A 39 7.07 -20.59 -11.88
C ALA A 39 8.48 -19.97 -11.79
N LYS A 40 9.39 -20.34 -12.72
CA LYS A 40 10.82 -19.95 -12.73
C LYS A 40 11.10 -18.45 -12.56
N ASN A 41 10.20 -17.58 -13.03
CA ASN A 41 10.33 -16.11 -12.96
C ASN A 41 9.31 -15.44 -12.02
N GLU A 42 8.71 -16.22 -11.13
CA GLU A 42 7.74 -15.75 -10.16
C GLU A 42 8.32 -15.75 -8.75
N ARG A 43 7.76 -14.91 -7.89
CA ARG A 43 8.09 -14.89 -6.48
C ARG A 43 7.59 -16.17 -5.81
N THR A 44 8.47 -16.79 -5.03
CA THR A 44 8.16 -17.92 -4.15
C THR A 44 7.52 -17.47 -2.84
N LYS A 45 7.71 -16.19 -2.46
CA LYS A 45 7.10 -15.57 -1.28
C LYS A 45 6.48 -14.23 -1.65
N ILE A 46 5.33 -13.91 -1.06
CA ILE A 46 4.64 -12.62 -1.24
C ILE A 46 4.41 -11.97 0.12
N ILE A 47 4.71 -10.68 0.21
CA ILE A 47 4.31 -9.85 1.34
C ILE A 47 2.83 -9.51 1.20
N GLU A 48 2.07 -9.74 2.26
CA GLU A 48 0.65 -9.39 2.35
C GLU A 48 0.40 -8.40 3.49
N GLY A 49 -0.56 -7.49 3.30
CA GLY A 49 -1.03 -6.56 4.30
C GLY A 49 -2.45 -6.88 4.77
N LYS A 50 -2.73 -6.74 6.07
CA LYS A 50 -4.07 -6.94 6.64
C LYS A 50 -4.92 -5.69 6.50
N CYS A 51 -6.02 -5.77 5.75
CA CYS A 51 -7.00 -4.68 5.63
C CYS A 51 -7.77 -4.46 6.92
N HIS A 52 -7.84 -3.22 7.39
CA HIS A 52 -8.61 -2.84 8.57
C HIS A 52 -10.12 -2.88 8.31
N LYS A 53 -10.58 -2.66 7.07
CA LYS A 53 -12.00 -2.62 6.72
C LYS A 53 -12.55 -4.00 6.39
N CYS A 54 -12.04 -4.65 5.34
CA CYS A 54 -12.55 -5.95 4.90
C CYS A 54 -11.92 -7.14 5.66
N LYS A 55 -10.92 -6.90 6.51
CA LYS A 55 -10.21 -7.94 7.27
C LYS A 55 -9.54 -9.02 6.42
N LYS A 56 -9.36 -8.81 5.12
CA LYS A 56 -8.64 -9.74 4.22
C LYS A 56 -7.13 -9.45 4.22
N TRP A 57 -6.35 -10.48 3.90
CA TRP A 57 -4.94 -10.34 3.58
C TRP A 57 -4.81 -10.01 2.10
N ILE A 58 -4.14 -8.90 1.80
CA ILE A 58 -4.03 -8.35 0.45
C ILE A 58 -2.57 -8.49 0.00
N PRO A 59 -2.28 -9.10 -1.15
CA PRO A 59 -0.92 -9.14 -1.68
C PRO A 59 -0.43 -7.74 -2.01
N LEU A 60 0.76 -7.40 -1.51
CA LEU A 60 1.38 -6.08 -1.70
C LEU A 60 2.40 -6.08 -2.85
N GLN A 61 2.54 -7.19 -3.55
CA GLN A 61 3.57 -7.36 -4.58
C GLN A 61 3.01 -8.08 -5.81
N SER A 62 3.65 -7.85 -6.95
CA SER A 62 3.45 -8.66 -8.15
C SER A 62 3.86 -10.11 -7.91
N ILE A 63 3.14 -11.04 -8.52
CA ILE A 63 3.58 -12.44 -8.64
C ILE A 63 4.89 -12.52 -9.44
N LYS A 64 5.05 -11.69 -10.48
CA LYS A 64 6.28 -11.64 -11.26
C LYS A 64 7.38 -11.01 -10.42
N ASN A 65 8.58 -11.57 -10.49
CA ASN A 65 9.73 -10.99 -9.83
C ASN A 65 10.30 -9.82 -10.65
N ILE A 66 9.55 -8.73 -10.70
CA ILE A 66 9.93 -7.49 -11.37
C ILE A 66 9.98 -6.35 -10.36
N GLU A 67 10.85 -5.40 -10.63
CA GLU A 67 10.86 -4.10 -9.95
C GLU A 67 9.65 -3.28 -10.41
N VAL A 68 9.02 -2.61 -9.46
CA VAL A 68 7.88 -1.72 -9.72
C VAL A 68 8.27 -0.32 -9.25
N LYS A 69 7.77 0.70 -9.96
CA LYS A 69 8.08 2.11 -9.64
C LYS A 69 7.54 2.56 -8.27
N VAL A 70 6.49 1.90 -7.80
CA VAL A 70 5.80 2.20 -6.54
C VAL A 70 5.46 0.85 -5.91
N GLU A 71 6.08 0.53 -4.78
CA GLU A 71 5.89 -0.76 -4.11
C GLU A 71 4.46 -0.87 -3.54
N GLU A 72 3.93 0.24 -3.02
CA GLU A 72 2.64 0.35 -2.34
C GLU A 72 1.44 0.34 -3.30
N LEU A 73 1.68 0.39 -4.62
CA LEU A 73 0.63 0.50 -5.64
C LEU A 73 -0.45 -0.58 -5.49
N TYR A 74 -0.04 -1.81 -5.14
CA TYR A 74 -0.96 -2.92 -4.93
C TYR A 74 -1.91 -2.67 -3.75
N TRP A 75 -1.40 -2.07 -2.68
CA TRP A 75 -2.21 -1.65 -1.54
C TRP A 75 -3.17 -0.53 -1.92
N TRP A 76 -2.68 0.51 -2.59
CA TRP A 76 -3.51 1.68 -2.94
C TRP A 76 -4.66 1.31 -3.87
N LYS A 77 -4.47 0.35 -4.78
CA LYS A 77 -5.57 -0.21 -5.59
C LYS A 77 -6.65 -0.86 -4.74
N HIS A 78 -6.25 -1.60 -3.70
CA HIS A 78 -7.21 -2.14 -2.74
C HIS A 78 -7.87 -1.03 -1.92
N ALA A 79 -7.10 -0.10 -1.37
CA ALA A 79 -7.60 0.97 -0.53
C ALA A 79 -8.59 1.90 -1.27
N ALA A 80 -8.29 2.26 -2.52
CA ALA A 80 -9.16 3.09 -3.35
C ALA A 80 -10.55 2.48 -3.56
N THR A 81 -10.64 1.16 -3.63
CA THR A 81 -11.93 0.45 -3.79
C THR A 81 -12.56 0.08 -2.46
N CYS A 82 -11.75 -0.23 -1.45
CA CYS A 82 -12.21 -0.74 -0.16
C CYS A 82 -12.45 0.37 0.85
N HIS A 83 -11.46 1.22 1.15
CA HIS A 83 -11.48 2.12 2.31
C HIS A 83 -12.52 3.24 2.16
N GLN A 84 -12.66 3.82 0.96
CA GLN A 84 -13.53 4.99 0.72
C GLN A 84 -13.09 6.17 1.60
N SER A 85 -13.77 6.40 2.72
CA SER A 85 -13.45 7.43 3.72
C SER A 85 -13.22 6.83 5.12
N THR A 86 -13.03 5.52 5.23
CA THR A 86 -12.67 4.87 6.51
C THR A 86 -11.18 5.00 6.76
N HIS A 87 -10.83 5.37 7.98
CA HIS A 87 -9.47 5.57 8.46
C HIS A 87 -9.25 4.79 9.75
N ILE A 88 -8.01 4.39 10.04
CA ILE A 88 -7.64 3.81 11.35
C ILE A 88 -7.00 4.90 12.22
N PRO A 89 -7.16 4.85 13.56
CA PRO A 89 -6.46 5.78 14.43
C PRO A 89 -4.95 5.74 14.19
N GLY A 90 -4.33 6.91 14.02
CA GLY A 90 -2.89 7.04 13.78
C GLY A 90 -2.44 6.79 12.34
N ASP A 91 -3.35 6.74 11.36
CA ASP A 91 -2.97 6.57 9.94
C ASP A 91 -2.44 7.83 9.25
N ASP A 92 -2.33 8.92 9.99
CA ASP A 92 -1.56 10.11 9.60
C ASP A 92 -0.04 9.86 9.71
N ASP A 93 0.37 8.67 10.21
CA ASP A 93 1.75 8.27 10.39
C ASP A 93 2.33 7.56 9.14
N PHE A 94 3.63 7.29 9.15
CA PHE A 94 4.36 6.71 8.02
C PHE A 94 3.86 5.31 7.60
N PHE A 95 4.00 4.98 6.32
CA PHE A 95 3.54 3.69 5.78
C PHE A 95 4.42 2.49 6.20
N ARG A 96 5.74 2.71 6.31
CA ARG A 96 6.75 1.72 6.71
C ARG A 96 7.88 2.38 7.50
N ASP A 97 8.35 1.69 8.54
CA ASP A 97 9.55 2.07 9.27
C ASP A 97 10.76 1.58 8.47
N ASP A 98 11.30 2.45 7.63
CA ASP A 98 12.48 2.18 6.82
C ASP A 98 13.65 3.12 7.20
N ASP A 99 14.81 2.85 6.61
CA ASP A 99 16.01 3.64 6.89
C ASP A 99 15.83 5.11 6.48
N ILE A 100 15.01 5.39 5.45
CA ILE A 100 14.74 6.75 4.96
C ILE A 100 13.90 7.52 5.98
N TYR A 101 12.83 6.91 6.50
CA TYR A 101 12.00 7.48 7.55
C TYR A 101 12.83 7.76 8.81
N ARG A 102 13.64 6.78 9.25
CA ARG A 102 14.52 6.94 10.42
C ARG A 102 15.55 8.07 10.23
N GLN A 103 16.12 8.21 9.04
CA GLN A 103 16.99 9.33 8.71
C GLN A 103 16.25 10.67 8.71
N ALA A 104 15.04 10.72 8.14
CA ALA A 104 14.22 11.94 8.14
C ALA A 104 13.88 12.40 9.56
N GLN A 105 13.60 11.47 10.48
CA GLN A 105 13.34 11.80 11.88
C GLN A 105 14.57 12.36 12.61
N GLN A 106 15.79 11.90 12.30
CA GLN A 106 17.02 12.40 12.92
C GLN A 106 17.32 13.87 12.60
N HIS A 107 16.72 14.40 11.53
CA HIS A 107 16.88 15.77 11.08
C HIS A 107 15.58 16.60 11.16
N ALA A 108 14.53 16.05 11.78
CA ALA A 108 13.32 16.80 12.06
C ALA A 108 13.59 17.83 13.18
N PRO A 109 13.17 19.10 13.02
CA PRO A 109 13.43 20.17 13.98
C PRO A 109 12.70 19.99 15.32
#